data_AF-A0A416WN62-F1
#
_entry.id   AF-A0A416WN62-F1
#
_cell.length_a   1.000
_cell.length_b   1.000
_cell.length_c   1.000
_cell.angle_alpha   90.00
_cell.angle_beta   90.00
_cell.angle_gamma   90.00
#
_symmetry.space_group_name_H-M   'P 1'
#
loop_
_entity.id
_entity.type
_entity.pdbx_description
1 polymer ?
#
loop_
_entity_poly.entity_id
_entity_poly.type
_entity_poly.pdbx_seq_one_letter_code
_entity_poly.pdbx_strand_id
1 'polypeptide(L)'
;MKESVRKTLMFLMAVGFLTGFALLLYPMFSNMWNEYNSTLKFEEYQYENAEKAEDTSLEEEWEKAAAYNERLQPIVIPDSFIQAEQEEVTQQDSEYMSCLNQNGDGMMGYLSIPKIGEIIPVYHTSREEVLQKGAGHIQGSSLPIGGTSTHTSIAAHRGIPGMSLFTDLDLLEEGDQFYLYILDDILAYEVDQIETVMPEDTEILNVEEGKDYVTLVTCTPYGVNTQRLLVRGHRVPYVEEQEKEQERQAKKSIHTNYLAWIFIGIIAAIGSIVICRSIIWMIKKKSSHGTKGRKHRNKIVCKILFIMICFAGLQPESVRAEEDIPVSEPCSITFEIPNAYRATLKEQKLELRLYRIADITETGEYRDLEKYSGLNIQELSVESSAREYKKKAEDVAASLGVTEWDESAKTEPDAEIELTDNTGSKDGMEAGVYLVCMKPLYLSDEVYQADPYLITLPGFMENIEKTGDEKYVWMKDAVVDLKLARKAVSRPQEPQEEREEPVTPLETEEIKTGDETEWQQTFVLLAASGSILAVLLFLGKVSLRRKRDEKRTSGRIDDNIGGRKEV
;
A
#
# COMPACT_ATOMS: atom_id res chain seq x y z
N MET A 1 47.91 4.91 14.96
CA MET A 1 47.27 4.82 13.64
C MET A 1 48.11 5.63 12.66
N LYS A 2 48.59 5.04 11.56
CA LYS A 2 49.37 5.77 10.54
C LYS A 2 48.51 6.90 9.97
N GLU A 3 49.13 8.03 9.61
CA GLU A 3 48.41 9.20 9.08
C GLU A 3 47.56 8.86 7.84
N SER A 4 48.07 7.96 7.00
CA SER A 4 47.33 7.40 5.86
C SER A 4 46.03 6.71 6.27
N VAL A 5 46.08 5.84 7.29
CA VAL A 5 44.91 5.12 7.81
C VAL A 5 43.88 6.11 8.39
N ARG A 6 44.32 7.22 9.00
CA ARG A 6 43.39 8.26 9.48
C ARG A 6 42.71 9.00 8.33
N LYS A 7 43.44 9.35 7.28
CA LYS A 7 42.89 10.04 6.10
C LYS A 7 41.90 9.13 5.37
N THR A 8 42.22 7.86 5.19
CA THR A 8 41.32 6.87 4.57
C THR A 8 40.05 6.66 5.40
N LEU A 9 40.16 6.51 6.72
CA LEU A 9 38.98 6.36 7.59
C LEU A 9 38.08 7.60 7.56
N MET A 10 38.65 8.82 7.61
CA MET A 10 37.88 10.06 7.50
C MET A 10 37.18 10.20 6.14
N PHE A 11 37.85 9.78 5.06
CA PHE A 11 37.25 9.76 3.74
C PHE A 11 36.06 8.79 3.66
N LEU A 12 36.22 7.55 4.16
CA LEU A 12 35.12 6.58 4.20
C LEU A 12 33.93 7.05 5.03
N MET A 13 34.17 7.67 6.19
CA MET A 13 33.10 8.25 7.00
C MET A 13 32.40 9.42 6.30
N ALA A 14 33.15 10.28 5.59
CA ALA A 14 32.57 11.38 4.83
C ALA A 14 31.73 10.87 3.66
N VAL A 15 32.19 9.85 2.94
CA VAL A 15 31.42 9.20 1.87
C VAL A 15 30.15 8.57 2.44
N GLY A 16 30.24 7.80 3.53
CA GLY A 16 29.07 7.18 4.16
C GLY A 16 28.04 8.22 4.64
N PHE A 17 28.50 9.33 5.22
CA PHE A 17 27.63 10.44 5.60
C PHE A 17 26.96 11.09 4.38
N LEU A 18 27.71 11.37 3.31
CA LEU A 18 27.16 11.96 2.10
C LEU A 18 26.13 11.04 1.43
N THR A 19 26.38 9.73 1.41
CA THR A 19 25.43 8.75 0.89
C THR A 19 24.17 8.69 1.74
N GLY A 20 24.29 8.62 3.08
CA GLY A 20 23.13 8.64 3.98
C GLY A 20 22.32 9.93 3.88
N PHE A 21 23.00 11.07 3.77
CA PHE A 21 22.36 12.38 3.57
C PHE A 21 21.65 12.46 2.22
N ALA A 22 22.25 11.93 1.14
CA ALA A 22 21.60 11.89 -0.17
C ALA A 22 20.34 11.00 -0.18
N LEU A 23 20.38 9.84 0.50
CA LEU A 23 19.19 8.98 0.66
C LEU A 23 18.08 9.67 1.46
N LEU A 24 18.44 10.41 2.51
CA LEU A 24 17.48 11.19 3.30
C LEU A 24 16.83 12.31 2.48
N LEU A 25 17.60 12.97 1.60
CA LEU A 25 17.08 14.03 0.73
C LEU A 25 16.35 13.51 -0.51
N TYR A 26 16.42 12.23 -0.83
CA TYR A 26 15.82 11.68 -2.06
C TYR A 26 14.30 11.92 -2.15
N PRO A 27 13.47 11.61 -1.13
CA PRO A 27 12.03 11.85 -1.20
C PRO A 27 11.69 13.32 -1.43
N MET A 28 12.43 14.25 -0.81
CA MET A 28 12.26 15.69 -1.03
C MET A 28 12.49 16.07 -2.50
N PHE A 29 13.64 15.70 -3.06
CA PHE A 29 13.97 16.06 -4.45
C PHE A 29 13.04 15.37 -5.44
N SER A 30 12.66 14.12 -5.17
CA SER A 30 11.67 13.41 -5.99
C SER A 30 10.32 14.11 -5.96
N ASN A 31 9.83 14.50 -4.78
CA ASN A 31 8.56 15.21 -4.63
C ASN A 31 8.58 16.56 -5.36
N MET A 32 9.61 17.38 -5.13
CA MET A 32 9.74 18.67 -5.81
C MET A 32 9.83 18.53 -7.34
N TRP A 33 10.51 17.49 -7.83
CA TRP A 33 10.60 17.20 -9.26
C TRP A 33 9.26 16.73 -9.83
N ASN A 34 8.52 15.90 -9.09
CA ASN A 34 7.21 15.41 -9.49
C ASN A 34 6.17 16.53 -9.49
N GLU A 35 6.12 17.37 -8.46
CA GLU A 35 5.23 18.54 -8.38
C GLU A 35 5.48 19.49 -9.58
N TYR A 36 6.75 19.80 -9.87
CA TYR A 36 7.11 20.62 -11.04
C TYR A 36 6.67 19.99 -12.38
N ASN A 37 6.91 18.69 -12.58
CA ASN A 37 6.49 18.01 -13.80
C ASN A 37 4.97 17.91 -13.92
N SER A 38 4.26 17.73 -12.80
CA SER A 38 2.79 17.72 -12.78
C SER A 38 2.23 19.08 -13.22
N THR A 39 2.77 20.19 -12.71
CA THR A 39 2.36 21.55 -13.14
C THR A 39 2.61 21.76 -14.64
N LEU A 40 3.78 21.38 -15.15
CA LEU A 40 4.08 21.53 -16.58
C LEU A 40 3.12 20.74 -17.47
N LYS A 41 2.87 19.47 -17.14
CA LYS A 41 1.96 18.61 -17.92
C LYS A 41 0.50 19.06 -17.78
N PHE A 42 0.15 19.65 -16.65
CA PHE A 42 -1.16 20.24 -16.43
C PHE A 42 -1.39 21.48 -17.32
N GLU A 43 -0.41 22.37 -17.42
CA GLU A 43 -0.46 23.52 -18.34
C GLU A 43 -0.55 23.07 -19.80
N GLU A 44 0.21 22.04 -20.18
CA GLU A 44 0.16 21.41 -21.51
C GLU A 44 -1.24 20.84 -21.80
N TYR A 45 -1.81 20.07 -20.87
CA TYR A 45 -3.16 19.51 -20.98
C TYR A 45 -4.23 20.60 -21.18
N GLN A 46 -4.18 21.65 -20.37
CA GLN A 46 -5.13 22.77 -20.49
C GLN A 46 -4.99 23.49 -21.84
N TYR A 47 -3.76 23.72 -22.29
CA TYR A 47 -3.51 24.33 -23.59
C TYR A 47 -4.05 23.48 -24.75
N GLU A 48 -3.77 22.17 -24.74
CA GLU A 48 -4.23 21.25 -25.78
C GLU A 48 -5.76 21.16 -25.86
N ASN A 49 -6.45 21.10 -24.73
CA ASN A 49 -7.91 21.03 -24.73
C ASN A 49 -8.57 22.38 -25.06
N ALA A 50 -7.97 23.50 -24.63
CA ALA A 50 -8.46 24.83 -25.03
C ALA A 50 -8.35 25.05 -26.55
N GLU A 51 -7.30 24.52 -27.21
CA GLU A 51 -7.17 24.57 -28.67
C GLU A 51 -8.22 23.71 -29.38
N LYS A 52 -8.63 22.59 -28.76
CA LYS A 52 -9.65 21.67 -29.29
C LYS A 52 -11.09 22.01 -28.88
N ALA A 53 -11.33 23.04 -28.07
CA ALA A 53 -12.66 23.40 -27.56
C ALA A 53 -13.70 23.68 -28.65
N GLU A 54 -13.27 24.13 -29.84
CA GLU A 54 -14.16 24.37 -30.99
C GLU A 54 -14.30 23.14 -31.92
N ASP A 55 -13.64 22.02 -31.61
CA ASP A 55 -13.68 20.77 -32.37
C ASP A 55 -14.82 19.86 -31.89
N THR A 56 -15.50 19.18 -32.82
CA THR A 56 -16.58 18.22 -32.53
C THR A 56 -16.09 17.03 -31.71
N SER A 57 -14.78 16.77 -31.70
CA SER A 57 -14.17 15.64 -30.98
C SER A 57 -14.36 15.70 -29.46
N LEU A 58 -14.39 16.88 -28.84
CA LEU A 58 -14.63 16.99 -27.38
C LEU A 58 -16.11 16.80 -27.04
N GLU A 59 -17.02 17.33 -27.87
CA GLU A 59 -18.46 17.15 -27.70
C GLU A 59 -18.84 15.67 -27.75
N GLU A 60 -18.24 14.90 -28.67
CA GLU A 60 -18.41 13.44 -28.75
C GLU A 60 -17.93 12.73 -27.47
N GLU A 61 -16.82 13.14 -26.86
CA GLU A 61 -16.32 12.57 -25.60
C GLU A 61 -17.22 12.93 -24.41
N TRP A 62 -17.76 14.15 -24.34
CA TRP A 62 -18.75 14.55 -23.34
C TRP A 62 -20.04 13.73 -23.46
N GLU A 63 -20.58 13.59 -24.67
CA GLU A 63 -21.80 12.79 -24.92
C GLU A 63 -21.59 11.32 -24.54
N LYS A 64 -20.42 10.77 -24.88
CA LYS A 64 -20.04 9.40 -24.54
C LYS A 64 -19.96 9.18 -23.03
N ALA A 65 -19.31 10.09 -22.30
CA ALA A 65 -19.23 10.02 -20.84
C ALA A 65 -20.60 10.21 -20.17
N ALA A 66 -21.44 11.10 -20.70
CA ALA A 66 -22.81 11.30 -20.23
C ALA A 66 -23.66 10.05 -20.42
N ALA A 67 -23.61 9.43 -21.60
CA ALA A 67 -24.32 8.19 -21.89
C ALA A 67 -23.85 7.02 -20.99
N TYR A 68 -22.56 6.98 -20.62
CA TYR A 68 -22.04 6.03 -19.65
C TYR A 68 -22.65 6.26 -18.26
N ASN A 69 -22.62 7.49 -17.75
CA ASN A 69 -23.19 7.85 -16.45
C ASN A 69 -24.70 7.58 -16.37
N GLU A 70 -25.46 7.84 -17.44
CA GLU A 70 -26.91 7.55 -17.48
C GLU A 70 -27.24 6.05 -17.39
N ARG A 71 -26.35 5.19 -17.90
CA ARG A 71 -26.53 3.72 -17.86
C ARG A 71 -26.00 3.09 -16.59
N LEU A 72 -25.21 3.82 -15.80
CA LEU A 72 -24.70 3.34 -14.51
C LEU A 72 -25.89 3.04 -13.60
N GLN A 73 -26.16 1.76 -13.36
CA GLN A 73 -27.11 1.38 -12.32
C GLN A 73 -26.48 1.63 -10.95
N PRO A 74 -27.28 1.86 -9.89
CA PRO A 74 -26.75 1.98 -8.54
C PRO A 74 -26.07 0.67 -8.16
N ILE A 75 -24.75 0.64 -8.24
CA ILE A 75 -23.90 -0.46 -7.81
C ILE A 75 -23.29 -0.02 -6.48
N VAL A 76 -23.28 -0.92 -5.50
CA VAL A 76 -22.50 -0.70 -4.26
C VAL A 76 -21.03 -0.64 -4.67
N ILE A 77 -20.42 0.53 -4.52
CA ILE A 77 -18.99 0.73 -4.81
C ILE A 77 -18.19 -0.11 -3.81
N PRO A 78 -17.33 -1.05 -4.23
CA PRO A 78 -16.46 -1.76 -3.30
C PRO A 78 -15.28 -0.86 -2.87
N ASP A 79 -14.58 -1.21 -1.78
CA ASP A 79 -13.39 -0.46 -1.35
C ASP A 79 -12.33 -0.42 -2.47
N SER A 80 -11.90 0.79 -2.83
CA SER A 80 -11.03 1.01 -3.97
C SER A 80 -9.65 0.36 -3.83
N PHE A 81 -9.15 0.24 -2.60
CA PHE A 81 -7.85 -0.35 -2.31
C PHE A 81 -7.92 -1.89 -2.26
N ILE A 82 -8.99 -2.46 -1.71
CA ILE A 82 -9.25 -3.92 -1.81
C ILE A 82 -9.53 -4.32 -3.26
N GLN A 83 -10.29 -3.52 -4.01
CA GLN A 83 -10.54 -3.75 -5.44
C GLN A 83 -9.24 -3.71 -6.27
N ALA A 84 -8.35 -2.74 -5.98
CA ALA A 84 -7.04 -2.65 -6.61
C ALA A 84 -6.20 -3.93 -6.48
N GLU A 85 -6.36 -4.64 -5.36
CA GLU A 85 -5.64 -5.87 -5.06
C GLU A 85 -6.30 -7.13 -5.65
N GLN A 86 -7.62 -7.10 -5.88
CA GLN A 86 -8.43 -8.25 -6.27
C GLN A 86 -8.77 -8.33 -7.77
N GLU A 87 -8.51 -7.27 -8.55
CA GLU A 87 -8.72 -7.30 -10.00
C GLU A 87 -7.70 -8.21 -10.72
N GLU A 88 -7.92 -9.52 -10.66
CA GLU A 88 -7.48 -10.43 -11.73
C GLU A 88 -8.37 -10.17 -12.95
N VAL A 89 -7.80 -9.53 -13.98
CA VAL A 89 -8.24 -9.38 -15.39
C VAL A 89 -9.59 -10.05 -15.74
N THR A 90 -10.68 -9.60 -15.13
CA THR A 90 -12.04 -10.10 -15.40
C THR A 90 -12.76 -8.98 -16.12
N GLN A 91 -12.67 -9.03 -17.45
CA GLN A 91 -13.32 -8.15 -18.41
C GLN A 91 -13.31 -6.68 -18.01
N GLN A 92 -12.13 -6.07 -18.16
CA GLN A 92 -11.98 -4.62 -18.19
C GLN A 92 -13.05 -4.05 -19.13
N ASP A 93 -14.00 -3.30 -18.57
CA ASP A 93 -15.11 -2.74 -19.32
C ASP A 93 -14.54 -1.79 -20.38
N SER A 94 -14.54 -2.26 -21.62
CA SER A 94 -13.95 -1.54 -22.74
C SER A 94 -14.64 -0.20 -22.99
N GLU A 95 -15.92 -0.10 -22.60
CA GLU A 95 -16.66 1.15 -22.70
C GLU A 95 -16.13 2.15 -21.67
N TYR A 96 -16.05 1.73 -20.40
CA TYR A 96 -15.46 2.52 -19.30
C TYR A 96 -14.07 3.08 -19.67
N MET A 97 -13.13 2.20 -20.04
CA MET A 97 -11.74 2.61 -20.37
C MET A 97 -11.61 3.52 -21.58
N SER A 98 -12.66 3.63 -22.39
CA SER A 98 -12.65 4.43 -23.61
C SER A 98 -13.20 5.84 -23.40
N CYS A 99 -13.92 6.11 -22.31
CA CYS A 99 -14.50 7.43 -22.04
C CYS A 99 -13.41 8.40 -21.54
N LEU A 100 -13.43 9.66 -21.95
CA LEU A 100 -12.50 10.69 -21.46
C LEU A 100 -11.01 10.31 -21.64
N ASN A 101 -10.68 9.47 -22.62
CA ASN A 101 -9.33 8.90 -22.79
C ASN A 101 -8.72 9.27 -24.14
N GLN A 102 -8.57 10.57 -24.40
CA GLN A 102 -8.15 11.09 -25.72
C GLN A 102 -6.81 10.50 -26.20
N ASN A 103 -5.88 10.25 -25.28
CA ASN A 103 -4.52 9.80 -25.60
C ASN A 103 -4.38 8.26 -25.56
N GLY A 104 -5.42 7.55 -25.16
CA GLY A 104 -5.39 6.09 -25.00
C GLY A 104 -4.49 5.60 -23.86
N ASP A 105 -4.01 6.50 -22.99
CA ASP A 105 -3.13 6.20 -21.85
C ASP A 105 -3.88 6.01 -20.53
N GLY A 106 -5.21 6.18 -20.56
CA GLY A 106 -6.11 6.02 -19.43
C GLY A 106 -6.27 7.28 -18.58
N MET A 107 -5.64 8.40 -18.92
CA MET A 107 -5.81 9.67 -18.19
C MET A 107 -7.14 10.33 -18.56
N MET A 108 -7.95 10.65 -17.54
CA MET A 108 -9.25 11.33 -17.68
C MET A 108 -9.10 12.85 -17.62
N GLY A 109 -8.18 13.33 -16.79
CA GLY A 109 -7.91 14.75 -16.58
C GLY A 109 -7.09 15.00 -15.32
N TYR A 110 -7.30 16.14 -14.67
CA TYR A 110 -6.56 16.53 -13.48
C TYR A 110 -7.47 16.94 -12.32
N LEU A 111 -7.00 16.67 -11.11
CA LEU A 111 -7.56 17.14 -9.85
C LEU A 111 -6.61 18.20 -9.26
N SER A 112 -7.11 19.41 -9.07
CA SER A 112 -6.42 20.51 -8.38
C SER A 112 -7.01 20.67 -6.98
N ILE A 113 -6.15 20.68 -5.95
CA ILE A 113 -6.52 20.95 -4.56
C ILE A 113 -5.63 22.10 -4.03
N PRO A 114 -6.01 23.35 -4.29
CA PRO A 114 -5.16 24.51 -4.00
C PRO A 114 -4.75 24.63 -2.53
N LYS A 115 -5.66 24.29 -1.60
CA LYS A 115 -5.42 24.38 -0.16
C LYS A 115 -4.20 23.58 0.32
N ILE A 116 -3.82 22.54 -0.41
CA ILE A 116 -2.62 21.74 -0.13
C ILE A 116 -1.57 21.85 -1.24
N GLY A 117 -1.85 22.62 -2.29
CA GLY A 117 -0.95 22.86 -3.42
C GLY A 117 -0.73 21.63 -4.29
N GLU A 118 -1.73 20.77 -4.43
CA GLU A 118 -1.63 19.52 -5.18
C GLU A 118 -2.33 19.62 -6.53
N ILE A 119 -1.66 19.14 -7.58
CA ILE A 119 -2.21 18.95 -8.93
C ILE A 119 -1.90 17.51 -9.33
N ILE A 120 -2.94 16.69 -9.43
CA ILE A 120 -2.82 15.24 -9.53
C ILE A 120 -3.51 14.76 -10.81
N PRO A 121 -2.84 14.02 -11.70
CA PRO A 121 -3.51 13.39 -12.84
C PRO A 121 -4.48 12.31 -12.34
N VAL A 122 -5.69 12.30 -12.91
CA VAL A 122 -6.74 11.33 -12.62
C VAL A 122 -6.80 10.34 -13.78
N TYR A 123 -6.63 9.05 -13.48
CA TYR A 123 -6.65 7.96 -14.44
C TYR A 123 -7.86 7.06 -14.23
N HIS A 124 -8.18 6.24 -15.22
CA HIS A 124 -9.12 5.13 -15.05
C HIS A 124 -8.58 4.10 -14.06
N THR A 125 -9.51 3.53 -13.29
CA THR A 125 -9.30 2.46 -12.29
C THR A 125 -8.58 2.94 -11.05
N SER A 126 -8.71 2.20 -9.95
CA SER A 126 -7.95 2.39 -8.72
C SER A 126 -6.86 1.34 -8.55
N ARG A 127 -6.39 0.69 -9.63
CA ARG A 127 -5.35 -0.35 -9.56
C ARG A 127 -4.04 0.19 -8.99
N GLU A 128 -3.25 -0.68 -8.38
CA GLU A 128 -1.97 -0.29 -7.77
C GLU A 128 -1.01 0.37 -8.79
N GLU A 129 -0.98 -0.11 -10.03
CA GLU A 129 -0.16 0.50 -11.09
C GLU A 129 -0.57 1.93 -11.48
N VAL A 130 -1.83 2.29 -11.22
CA VAL A 130 -2.40 3.64 -11.42
C VAL A 130 -2.15 4.50 -10.20
N LEU A 131 -2.44 3.98 -8.99
CA LEU A 131 -2.23 4.72 -7.74
C LEU A 131 -0.74 5.03 -7.47
N GLN A 132 0.19 4.26 -8.07
CA GLN A 132 1.63 4.54 -8.08
C GLN A 132 2.05 5.66 -9.05
N LYS A 133 1.13 6.22 -9.84
CA LYS A 133 1.41 7.30 -10.82
C LYS A 133 0.58 8.56 -10.58
N GLY A 134 -0.57 8.45 -9.92
CA GLY A 134 -1.51 9.55 -9.72
C GLY A 134 -2.74 9.11 -8.94
N ALA A 135 -3.85 9.81 -9.16
CA ALA A 135 -5.15 9.43 -8.64
C ALA A 135 -5.86 8.48 -9.62
N GLY A 136 -6.67 7.58 -9.09
CA GLY A 136 -7.47 6.63 -9.84
C GLY A 136 -8.96 6.88 -9.61
N HIS A 137 -9.72 6.97 -10.70
CA HIS A 137 -11.18 6.94 -10.67
C HIS A 137 -11.66 5.53 -10.29
N ILE A 138 -12.54 5.44 -9.30
CA ILE A 138 -13.08 4.17 -8.82
C ILE A 138 -14.17 3.71 -9.79
N GLN A 139 -13.90 2.59 -10.48
CA GLN A 139 -14.84 2.02 -11.45
C GLN A 139 -16.15 1.65 -10.76
N GLY A 140 -17.28 1.97 -11.40
CA GLY A 140 -18.61 1.81 -10.83
C GLY A 140 -19.16 3.08 -10.20
N SER A 141 -18.32 4.10 -9.94
CA SER A 141 -18.78 5.46 -9.62
C SER A 141 -19.00 6.30 -10.89
N SER A 142 -19.71 7.42 -10.79
CA SER A 142 -19.96 8.31 -11.93
C SER A 142 -18.64 8.86 -12.48
N LEU A 143 -18.46 8.84 -13.80
CA LEU A 143 -17.36 9.54 -14.47
C LEU A 143 -17.33 11.02 -14.07
N PRO A 144 -16.14 11.65 -14.02
CA PRO A 144 -15.91 12.99 -13.50
C PRO A 144 -16.43 14.12 -14.41
N ILE A 145 -17.65 14.01 -14.94
CA ILE A 145 -18.27 15.02 -15.81
C ILE A 145 -19.33 15.88 -15.07
N GLY A 146 -19.61 15.54 -13.80
CA GLY A 146 -20.68 16.13 -13.00
C GLY A 146 -22.08 15.81 -13.54
N GLY A 147 -23.08 16.54 -13.03
CA GLY A 147 -24.48 16.36 -13.41
C GLY A 147 -25.40 16.07 -12.23
N THR A 148 -26.71 16.15 -12.45
CA THR A 148 -27.66 15.82 -11.38
C THR A 148 -27.70 14.33 -11.13
N SER A 149 -27.72 13.92 -9.86
CA SER A 149 -27.68 12.51 -9.45
C SER A 149 -26.38 11.82 -9.90
N THR A 150 -25.24 12.47 -9.71
CA THR A 150 -23.92 11.88 -9.95
C THR A 150 -23.07 11.90 -8.69
N HIS A 151 -22.25 10.86 -8.52
CA HIS A 151 -21.28 10.79 -7.45
C HIS A 151 -20.00 10.13 -7.96
N THR A 152 -18.97 10.94 -8.21
CA THR A 152 -17.64 10.48 -8.63
C THR A 152 -16.79 10.16 -7.42
N SER A 153 -16.07 9.03 -7.45
CA SER A 153 -15.13 8.68 -6.38
C SER A 153 -13.71 8.56 -6.94
N ILE A 154 -12.76 9.29 -6.34
CA ILE A 154 -11.37 9.35 -6.78
C ILE A 154 -10.47 8.90 -5.64
N ALA A 155 -9.68 7.86 -5.85
CA ALA A 155 -8.74 7.31 -4.88
C ALA A 155 -7.30 7.76 -5.17
N ALA A 156 -6.53 8.07 -4.13
CA ALA A 156 -5.08 8.16 -4.26
C ALA A 156 -4.39 7.74 -2.95
N HIS A 157 -3.13 7.31 -3.06
CA HIS A 157 -2.36 6.87 -1.91
C HIS A 157 -2.04 8.01 -0.95
N ARG A 158 -1.84 7.64 0.32
CA ARG A 158 -1.35 8.51 1.39
C ARG A 158 0.06 8.06 1.81
N GLY A 159 1.05 8.95 1.74
CA GLY A 159 2.39 8.68 2.26
C GLY A 159 3.32 7.86 1.36
N ILE A 160 3.17 7.91 0.03
CA ILE A 160 4.17 7.31 -0.88
C ILE A 160 5.49 8.09 -0.82
N PRO A 161 6.64 7.42 -0.62
CA PRO A 161 7.93 8.07 -0.75
C PRO A 161 8.14 8.64 -2.16
N GLY A 162 8.21 9.97 -2.26
CA GLY A 162 8.49 10.65 -3.52
C GLY A 162 7.27 11.13 -4.31
N MET A 163 6.04 10.91 -3.83
CA MET A 163 4.84 11.65 -4.29
C MET A 163 3.93 12.03 -3.12
N SER A 164 3.46 13.27 -3.04
CA SER A 164 2.55 13.74 -1.99
C SER A 164 1.13 13.21 -2.19
N LEU A 165 0.52 13.35 -3.37
CA LEU A 165 -0.84 12.87 -3.65
C LEU A 165 -1.82 13.29 -2.53
N PHE A 166 -2.56 12.35 -1.92
CA PHE A 166 -3.50 12.62 -0.83
C PHE A 166 -2.85 12.59 0.56
N THR A 167 -1.52 12.69 0.66
CA THR A 167 -0.79 12.73 1.95
C THR A 167 -1.38 13.75 2.92
N ASP A 168 -1.66 14.95 2.42
CA ASP A 168 -2.15 16.09 3.19
C ASP A 168 -3.67 16.30 3.07
N LEU A 169 -4.42 15.31 2.58
CA LEU A 169 -5.87 15.42 2.39
C LEU A 169 -6.63 15.68 3.71
N ASP A 170 -6.04 15.32 4.85
CA ASP A 170 -6.56 15.62 6.18
C ASP A 170 -6.46 17.10 6.60
N LEU A 171 -5.77 17.93 5.80
CA LEU A 171 -5.70 19.38 6.02
C LEU A 171 -6.88 20.15 5.41
N LEU A 172 -7.72 19.50 4.61
CA LEU A 172 -8.94 20.12 4.12
C LEU A 172 -9.96 20.30 5.25
N GLU A 173 -10.72 21.39 5.15
CA GLU A 173 -11.79 21.76 6.06
C GLU A 173 -13.08 21.97 5.24
N GLU A 174 -14.25 21.88 5.87
CA GLU A 174 -15.52 22.25 5.20
C GLU A 174 -15.44 23.68 4.64
N GLY A 175 -15.90 23.88 3.40
CA GLY A 175 -15.80 25.14 2.66
C GLY A 175 -14.51 25.31 1.85
N ASP A 176 -13.51 24.43 2.00
CA ASP A 176 -12.40 24.37 1.05
C ASP A 176 -12.90 23.87 -0.31
N GLN A 177 -12.22 24.25 -1.40
CA GLN A 177 -12.61 23.89 -2.76
C GLN A 177 -11.51 23.07 -3.43
N PHE A 178 -11.95 22.19 -4.34
CA PHE A 178 -11.09 21.48 -5.26
C PHE A 178 -11.75 21.46 -6.64
N TYR A 179 -10.94 21.22 -7.67
CA TYR A 179 -11.33 21.42 -9.06
C TYR A 179 -10.96 20.20 -9.90
N LEU A 180 -11.91 19.73 -10.71
CA LEU A 180 -11.65 18.73 -11.75
C LEU A 180 -11.52 19.44 -13.08
N TYR A 181 -10.35 19.30 -13.70
CA TYR A 181 -10.06 19.77 -15.05
C TYR A 181 -10.24 18.61 -16.01
N ILE A 182 -11.34 18.62 -16.75
CA ILE A 182 -11.79 17.50 -17.58
C ILE A 182 -12.10 18.04 -18.96
N LEU A 183 -11.38 17.54 -19.96
CA LEU A 183 -11.44 18.05 -21.34
C LEU A 183 -11.24 19.59 -21.33
N ASP A 184 -12.23 20.33 -21.81
CA ASP A 184 -12.25 21.79 -21.91
C ASP A 184 -13.00 22.51 -20.76
N ASP A 185 -13.49 21.79 -19.74
CA ASP A 185 -14.25 22.37 -18.63
C ASP A 185 -13.57 22.21 -17.26
N ILE A 186 -13.93 23.11 -16.32
CA ILE A 186 -13.45 23.13 -14.94
C ILE A 186 -14.65 22.97 -14.00
N LEU A 187 -14.70 21.83 -13.32
CA LEU A 187 -15.76 21.49 -12.39
C LEU A 187 -15.30 21.78 -10.96
N ALA A 188 -15.87 22.81 -10.33
CA ALA A 188 -15.55 23.19 -8.95
C ALA A 188 -16.44 22.49 -7.92
N TYR A 189 -15.84 21.98 -6.86
CA TYR A 189 -16.55 21.34 -5.74
C TYR A 189 -16.10 21.96 -4.42
N GLU A 190 -17.06 22.20 -3.53
CA GLU A 190 -16.84 22.72 -2.19
C GLU A 190 -17.08 21.62 -1.15
N VAL A 191 -16.09 21.40 -0.28
CA VAL A 191 -16.12 20.35 0.74
C VAL A 191 -17.28 20.59 1.70
N ASP A 192 -18.20 19.62 1.78
CA ASP A 192 -19.36 19.67 2.66
C ASP A 192 -19.36 18.57 3.73
N GLN A 193 -18.51 17.55 3.58
CA GLN A 193 -18.42 16.43 4.50
C GLN A 193 -17.01 15.83 4.51
N ILE A 194 -16.50 15.55 5.71
CA ILE A 194 -15.24 14.82 5.93
C ILE A 194 -15.50 13.71 6.93
N GLU A 195 -15.27 12.46 6.52
CA GLU A 195 -15.51 11.29 7.37
C GLU A 195 -14.35 10.30 7.36
N THR A 196 -14.17 9.61 8.48
CA THR A 196 -13.26 8.47 8.59
C THR A 196 -14.09 7.22 8.81
N VAL A 197 -14.00 6.28 7.88
CA VAL A 197 -14.84 5.08 7.83
C VAL A 197 -13.99 3.82 7.72
N MET A 198 -14.58 2.65 7.98
CA MET A 198 -13.89 1.39 7.68
C MET A 198 -13.87 1.14 6.16
N PRO A 199 -12.90 0.38 5.62
CA PRO A 199 -12.86 0.06 4.20
C PRO A 199 -14.17 -0.51 3.66
N GLU A 200 -14.89 -1.29 4.46
CA GLU A 200 -16.16 -1.93 4.07
C GLU A 200 -17.35 -0.98 4.06
N ASP A 201 -17.25 0.20 4.66
CA ASP A 201 -18.31 1.19 4.79
C ASP A 201 -18.41 2.10 3.56
N THR A 202 -18.86 1.53 2.44
CA THR A 202 -18.87 2.23 1.15
C THR A 202 -20.19 2.94 0.82
N GLU A 203 -21.19 2.85 1.71
CA GLU A 203 -22.52 3.42 1.47
C GLU A 203 -22.51 4.94 1.21
N ILE A 204 -21.55 5.64 1.81
CA ILE A 204 -21.32 7.08 1.65
C ILE A 204 -20.89 7.46 0.22
N LEU A 205 -20.36 6.52 -0.56
CA LEU A 205 -19.97 6.72 -1.96
C LEU A 205 -21.14 6.55 -2.93
N ASN A 206 -22.33 6.18 -2.44
CA ASN A 206 -23.50 6.01 -3.28
C ASN A 206 -24.00 7.34 -3.86
N VAL A 207 -24.64 7.25 -5.02
CA VAL A 207 -25.31 8.38 -5.65
C VAL A 207 -26.50 8.84 -4.81
N GLU A 208 -26.60 10.15 -4.57
CA GLU A 208 -27.76 10.79 -3.95
C GLU A 208 -28.60 11.52 -5.02
N GLU A 209 -29.92 11.29 -5.01
CA GLU A 209 -30.83 11.86 -6.00
C GLU A 209 -30.81 13.41 -5.97
N GLY A 210 -30.59 14.00 -7.14
CA GLY A 210 -30.55 15.46 -7.33
C GLY A 210 -29.26 16.13 -6.86
N LYS A 211 -28.25 15.37 -6.47
CA LYS A 211 -26.93 15.88 -6.03
C LYS A 211 -25.85 15.63 -7.07
N ASP A 212 -24.84 16.49 -7.06
CA ASP A 212 -23.61 16.34 -7.84
C ASP A 212 -22.44 16.37 -6.85
N TYR A 213 -21.87 15.18 -6.60
CA TYR A 213 -20.84 14.98 -5.59
C TYR A 213 -19.56 14.41 -6.18
N VAL A 214 -18.43 14.79 -5.58
CA VAL A 214 -17.15 14.11 -5.74
C VAL A 214 -16.62 13.76 -4.36
N THR A 215 -16.23 12.51 -4.15
CA THR A 215 -15.51 12.08 -2.93
C THR A 215 -14.07 11.72 -3.25
N LEU A 216 -13.14 12.35 -2.54
CA LEU A 216 -11.73 12.03 -2.53
C LEU A 216 -11.46 10.99 -1.44
N VAL A 217 -10.89 9.85 -1.83
CA VAL A 217 -10.73 8.65 -0.99
C VAL A 217 -9.25 8.39 -0.76
N THR A 218 -8.84 8.26 0.50
CA THR A 218 -7.48 7.84 0.84
C THR A 218 -7.42 6.97 2.10
N CYS A 219 -6.30 6.31 2.33
CA CYS A 219 -6.06 5.53 3.53
C CYS A 219 -5.74 6.43 4.74
N THR A 220 -6.19 6.04 5.93
CA THR A 220 -5.91 6.74 7.19
C THR A 220 -5.92 5.74 8.36
N PRO A 221 -5.29 6.00 9.52
CA PRO A 221 -4.28 7.02 9.81
C PRO A 221 -3.00 6.86 8.99
N TYR A 222 -2.20 7.93 8.90
CA TYR A 222 -0.96 7.96 8.11
C TYR A 222 0.01 6.84 8.52
N GLY A 223 0.41 6.00 7.56
CA GLY A 223 1.34 4.89 7.79
C GLY A 223 0.72 3.64 8.43
N VAL A 224 -0.57 3.68 8.82
CA VAL A 224 -1.33 2.57 9.40
C VAL A 224 -2.37 2.04 8.40
N ASN A 225 -3.07 2.95 7.70
CA ASN A 225 -3.94 2.64 6.56
C ASN A 225 -5.12 1.68 6.85
N THR A 226 -5.58 1.62 8.10
CA THR A 226 -6.66 0.72 8.54
C THR A 226 -8.07 1.22 8.21
N GLN A 227 -8.22 2.51 7.98
CA GLN A 227 -9.48 3.20 7.70
C GLN A 227 -9.37 3.96 6.38
N ARG A 228 -10.48 4.55 5.94
CA ARG A 228 -10.55 5.46 4.80
C ARG A 228 -10.91 6.86 5.28
N LEU A 229 -10.13 7.84 4.85
CA LEU A 229 -10.50 9.25 4.93
C LEU A 229 -11.24 9.60 3.65
N LEU A 230 -12.46 10.09 3.80
CA LEU A 230 -13.34 10.50 2.73
C LEU A 230 -13.58 12.00 2.84
N VAL A 231 -13.25 12.74 1.79
CA VAL A 231 -13.51 14.17 1.68
C VAL A 231 -14.46 14.38 0.51
N ARG A 232 -15.72 14.67 0.83
CA ARG A 232 -16.77 14.90 -0.16
C ARG A 232 -16.94 16.38 -0.41
N GLY A 233 -17.04 16.74 -1.69
CA GLY A 233 -17.42 18.07 -2.14
C GLY A 233 -18.69 18.03 -2.99
N HIS A 234 -19.50 19.08 -2.86
CA HIS A 234 -20.68 19.31 -3.66
C HIS A 234 -20.40 20.33 -4.76
N ARG A 235 -21.04 20.16 -5.92
CA ARG A 235 -20.83 21.04 -7.07
C ARG A 235 -21.18 22.49 -6.77
N VAL A 236 -20.26 23.40 -7.11
CA VAL A 236 -20.44 24.86 -7.06
C VAL A 236 -20.02 25.51 -8.39
N PRO A 237 -20.49 26.73 -8.70
CA PRO A 237 -19.99 27.46 -9.86
C PRO A 237 -18.49 27.76 -9.72
N TYR A 238 -17.73 27.54 -10.79
CA TYR A 238 -16.30 27.85 -10.81
C TYR A 238 -16.07 29.37 -10.81
N VAL A 239 -15.17 29.83 -9.93
CA VAL A 239 -14.72 31.22 -9.82
C VAL A 239 -13.19 31.24 -9.66
N GLU A 240 -12.48 31.69 -10.70
CA GLU A 240 -11.00 31.73 -10.75
C GLU A 240 -10.35 32.48 -9.57
N GLU A 241 -11.02 33.51 -9.03
CA GLU A 241 -10.53 34.26 -7.87
C GLU A 241 -10.50 33.42 -6.58
N GLN A 242 -11.41 32.44 -6.43
CA GLN A 242 -11.47 31.56 -5.26
C GLN A 242 -10.31 30.56 -5.27
N GLU A 243 -10.03 29.96 -6.44
CA GLU A 243 -8.90 29.04 -6.62
C GLU A 243 -7.58 29.73 -6.25
N LYS A 244 -7.32 30.92 -6.85
CA LYS A 244 -6.11 31.71 -6.58
C LYS A 244 -5.95 32.13 -5.12
N GLU A 245 -7.06 32.39 -4.42
CA GLU A 245 -6.98 32.74 -3.00
C GLU A 245 -6.64 31.53 -2.14
N GLN A 246 -7.22 30.36 -2.43
CA GLN A 246 -6.85 29.13 -1.74
C GLN A 246 -5.40 28.70 -2.01
N GLU A 247 -4.88 28.90 -3.23
CA GLU A 247 -3.46 28.68 -3.55
C GLU A 247 -2.55 29.55 -2.69
N ARG A 248 -2.91 30.82 -2.44
CA ARG A 248 -2.14 31.71 -1.55
C ARG A 248 -2.20 31.28 -0.09
N GLN A 249 -3.30 30.67 0.31
CA GLN A 249 -3.54 30.17 1.66
C GLN A 249 -3.10 28.71 1.84
N ALA A 250 -2.44 28.12 0.84
CA ALA A 250 -2.04 26.73 0.84
C ALA A 250 -1.23 26.39 2.10
N LYS A 251 -1.66 25.34 2.81
CA LYS A 251 -0.98 24.77 3.97
C LYS A 251 -0.32 23.47 3.52
N LYS A 252 0.96 23.28 3.82
CA LYS A 252 1.66 22.00 3.66
C LYS A 252 1.97 21.41 5.03
N SER A 253 1.70 20.12 5.22
CA SER A 253 1.96 19.38 6.46
C SER A 253 3.44 19.38 6.86
N ILE A 254 3.76 19.04 8.11
CA ILE A 254 5.15 18.78 8.53
C ILE A 254 5.79 17.64 7.73
N HIS A 255 4.97 16.71 7.23
CA HIS A 255 5.42 15.56 6.44
C HIS A 255 5.84 15.96 5.03
N THR A 256 5.25 17.03 4.49
CA THR A 256 5.55 17.60 3.17
C THR A 256 6.38 18.90 3.25
N ASN A 257 6.63 19.43 4.45
CA ASN A 257 7.45 20.62 4.68
C ASN A 257 8.95 20.31 4.75
N TYR A 258 9.55 20.09 3.58
CA TYR A 258 10.94 19.67 3.44
C TYR A 258 11.99 20.66 3.97
N LEU A 259 11.66 21.95 4.08
CA LEU A 259 12.57 22.95 4.66
C LEU A 259 12.87 22.63 6.13
N ALA A 260 11.86 22.19 6.89
CA ALA A 260 12.04 21.77 8.27
C ALA A 260 13.02 20.59 8.38
N TRP A 261 12.88 19.60 7.49
CA TRP A 261 13.78 18.44 7.42
C TRP A 261 15.20 18.81 6.99
N ILE A 262 15.37 19.77 6.07
CA ILE A 262 16.69 20.31 5.71
C ILE A 262 17.34 20.97 6.93
N PHE A 263 16.60 21.78 7.69
CA PHE A 263 17.14 22.40 8.91
C PHE A 263 17.56 21.36 9.95
N ILE A 264 16.73 20.33 10.18
CA ILE A 264 17.06 19.21 11.07
C ILE A 264 18.32 18.48 10.58
N GLY A 265 18.40 18.18 9.29
CA GLY A 265 19.56 17.54 8.65
C GLY A 265 20.83 18.36 8.75
N ILE A 266 20.76 19.69 8.53
CA ILE A 266 21.89 20.61 8.68
C ILE A 266 22.34 20.68 10.14
N ILE A 267 21.41 20.76 11.10
CA ILE A 267 21.72 20.77 12.53
C ILE A 267 22.42 19.46 12.92
N ALA A 268 21.92 18.31 12.47
CA ALA A 268 22.54 17.01 12.69
C ALA A 268 23.95 16.93 12.06
N ALA A 269 24.12 17.45 10.84
CA ALA A 269 25.41 17.52 10.15
C ALA A 269 26.42 18.37 10.93
N ILE A 270 26.04 19.58 11.34
CA ILE A 270 26.88 20.48 12.14
C ILE A 270 27.24 19.83 13.48
N GLY A 271 26.28 19.20 14.15
CA GLY A 271 26.49 18.43 15.37
C GLY A 271 27.54 17.33 15.18
N SER A 272 27.44 16.56 14.10
CA SER A 272 28.39 15.48 13.79
C SER A 272 29.82 16.01 13.58
N ILE A 273 29.96 17.18 12.92
CA ILE A 273 31.26 17.82 12.67
C ILE A 273 31.87 18.32 13.98
N VAL A 274 31.07 18.93 14.86
CA VAL A 274 31.52 19.40 16.19
C VAL A 274 31.97 18.23 17.07
N ILE A 275 31.21 17.13 17.08
CA ILE A 275 31.58 15.90 17.79
C ILE A 275 32.90 15.33 17.24
N CYS A 276 33.03 15.23 15.91
CA CYS A 276 34.26 14.75 15.28
C CYS A 276 35.48 15.63 15.60
N ARG A 277 35.33 16.97 15.56
CA ARG A 277 36.40 17.90 15.96
C ARG A 277 36.78 17.75 17.42
N SER A 278 35.80 17.55 18.30
CA SER A 278 35.98 17.34 19.74
C SER A 278 36.73 16.03 20.03
N ILE A 279 36.39 14.94 19.34
CA ILE A 279 37.10 13.65 19.43
C ILE A 279 38.54 13.81 18.93
N ILE A 280 38.77 14.47 17.80
CA ILE A 280 40.12 14.72 17.26
C ILE A 280 40.96 15.57 18.22
N TRP A 281 40.37 16.61 18.82
CA TRP A 281 41.03 17.45 19.82
C TRP A 281 41.42 16.65 21.07
N MET A 282 40.52 15.81 21.58
CA MET A 282 40.80 14.89 22.69
C MET A 282 41.90 13.88 22.35
N ILE A 283 42.00 13.41 21.10
CA ILE A 283 43.07 12.50 20.67
C ILE A 283 44.41 13.26 20.54
N LYS A 284 44.44 14.49 20.00
CA LYS A 284 45.67 15.31 19.91
C LYS A 284 46.22 15.70 21.28
N LYS A 285 45.37 16.03 22.26
CA LYS A 285 45.76 16.32 23.66
C LYS A 285 46.39 15.10 24.37
N LYS A 286 46.40 13.91 23.75
CA LYS A 286 47.02 12.67 24.25
C LYS A 286 48.55 12.64 24.04
N SER A 287 49.10 13.55 23.22
CA SER A 287 50.54 13.63 22.89
C SER A 287 51.40 14.40 23.91
N SER A 288 50.80 15.06 24.91
CA SER A 288 51.51 16.04 25.75
C SER A 288 51.65 15.67 27.25
N HIS A 289 50.96 14.66 27.79
CA HIS A 289 50.97 14.41 29.25
C HIS A 289 51.13 12.93 29.64
N GLY A 290 51.89 12.72 30.72
CA GLY A 290 52.44 11.44 31.20
C GLY A 290 51.45 10.34 31.60
N THR A 291 52.03 9.16 31.81
CA THR A 291 51.41 7.82 31.87
C THR A 291 50.22 7.63 32.82
N LYS A 292 50.08 8.43 33.89
CA LYS A 292 48.96 8.31 34.84
C LYS A 292 47.63 8.84 34.31
N GLY A 293 47.62 9.87 33.45
CA GLY A 293 46.39 10.41 32.84
C GLY A 293 45.82 9.58 31.68
N ARG A 294 46.60 8.60 31.19
CA ARG A 294 46.31 7.78 30.01
C ARG A 294 45.23 6.72 30.28
N LYS A 295 45.16 6.17 31.50
CA LYS A 295 44.16 5.15 31.91
C LYS A 295 42.76 5.73 32.09
N HIS A 296 42.64 6.90 32.71
CA HIS A 296 41.34 7.55 32.97
C HIS A 296 40.69 8.10 31.67
N ARG A 297 41.48 8.68 30.76
CA ARG A 297 40.99 9.17 29.46
C ARG A 297 40.62 8.07 28.47
N ASN A 298 41.31 6.92 28.49
CA ASN A 298 40.89 5.77 27.67
C ASN A 298 39.53 5.22 28.11
N LYS A 299 39.20 5.26 29.41
CA LYS A 299 37.84 4.94 29.90
C LYS A 299 36.79 5.91 29.37
N ILE A 300 37.10 7.21 29.30
CA ILE A 300 36.17 8.22 28.78
C ILE A 300 35.96 8.09 27.27
N VAL A 301 37.04 7.86 26.50
CA VAL A 301 36.94 7.65 25.04
C VAL A 301 36.20 6.34 24.73
N CYS A 302 36.43 5.26 25.47
CA CYS A 302 35.63 4.04 25.33
C CYS A 302 34.18 4.27 25.73
N LYS A 303 33.88 5.08 26.75
CA LYS A 303 32.50 5.45 27.09
C LYS A 303 31.82 6.28 26.00
N ILE A 304 32.52 7.23 25.38
CA ILE A 304 31.96 8.04 24.28
C ILE A 304 31.80 7.19 23.02
N LEU A 305 32.76 6.31 22.71
CA LEU A 305 32.65 5.39 21.57
C LEU A 305 31.53 4.36 21.81
N PHE A 306 31.35 3.90 23.05
CA PHE A 306 30.24 3.05 23.47
C PHE A 306 28.90 3.80 23.34
N ILE A 307 28.80 5.04 23.82
CA ILE A 307 27.61 5.89 23.65
C ILE A 307 27.30 6.15 22.17
N MET A 308 28.31 6.40 21.32
CA MET A 308 28.12 6.60 19.88
C MET A 308 27.75 5.31 19.14
N ILE A 309 28.24 4.15 19.58
CA ILE A 309 27.81 2.83 19.06
C ILE A 309 26.38 2.53 19.53
N CYS A 310 26.01 2.90 20.75
CA CYS A 310 24.62 2.87 21.22
C CYS A 310 23.73 3.85 20.43
N PHE A 311 24.23 5.03 20.06
CA PHE A 311 23.49 6.02 19.25
C PHE A 311 23.42 5.69 17.74
N ALA A 312 24.35 4.89 17.22
CA ALA A 312 24.29 4.38 15.84
C ALA A 312 23.53 3.04 15.74
N GLY A 313 23.39 2.33 16.86
CA GLY A 313 22.45 1.20 17.02
C GLY A 313 21.03 1.66 17.36
N LEU A 314 20.86 2.92 17.79
CA LEU A 314 19.59 3.62 17.73
C LEU A 314 19.31 3.98 16.26
N GLN A 315 18.82 3.00 15.50
CA GLN A 315 17.71 3.34 14.60
C GLN A 315 16.65 4.04 15.48
N PRO A 316 15.81 4.95 14.95
CA PRO A 316 14.53 5.11 15.62
C PRO A 316 13.94 3.71 15.65
N GLU A 317 13.97 3.07 16.82
CA GLU A 317 12.96 2.07 17.13
C GLU A 317 11.67 2.77 16.74
N SER A 318 10.97 2.19 15.76
CA SER A 318 9.60 2.55 15.45
C SER A 318 8.92 2.86 16.77
N VAL A 319 8.18 3.97 16.82
CA VAL A 319 7.50 4.48 18.02
C VAL A 319 6.83 3.31 18.72
N ARG A 320 7.55 2.67 19.64
CA ARG A 320 7.08 1.52 20.39
C ARG A 320 6.20 2.16 21.43
N ALA A 321 4.92 1.87 21.35
CA ALA A 321 3.94 2.17 22.36
C ALA A 321 4.58 1.88 23.73
N GLU A 322 4.81 2.93 24.51
CA GLU A 322 5.35 2.83 25.85
C GLU A 322 4.19 2.41 26.77
N GLU A 323 3.90 1.11 26.75
CA GLU A 323 3.24 0.32 27.80
C GLU A 323 3.45 -1.17 27.48
N ASP A 324 4.07 -1.93 28.40
CA ASP A 324 4.31 -3.37 28.26
C ASP A 324 2.98 -4.11 28.04
N ILE A 325 2.95 -5.08 27.12
CA ILE A 325 1.73 -5.83 26.81
C ILE A 325 1.30 -6.64 28.05
N PRO A 326 0.03 -6.55 28.51
CA PRO A 326 -0.44 -7.24 29.71
C PRO A 326 -0.70 -8.74 29.43
N VAL A 327 0.37 -9.49 29.13
CA VAL A 327 0.31 -10.92 28.74
C VAL A 327 -0.01 -11.87 29.90
N SER A 328 0.04 -11.37 31.15
CA SER A 328 -0.22 -12.17 32.35
C SER A 328 -1.67 -12.08 32.86
N GLU A 329 -2.49 -11.23 32.24
CA GLU A 329 -3.89 -11.03 32.62
C GLU A 329 -4.84 -11.77 31.65
N PRO A 330 -5.97 -12.32 32.15
CA PRO A 330 -6.97 -12.93 31.29
C PRO A 330 -7.66 -11.87 30.42
N CYS A 331 -7.85 -12.19 29.15
CA CYS A 331 -8.53 -11.35 28.16
C CYS A 331 -10.00 -11.76 27.99
N SER A 332 -10.79 -10.87 27.41
CA SER A 332 -12.12 -11.17 26.88
C SER A 332 -12.20 -10.77 25.40
N ILE A 333 -13.06 -11.46 24.66
CA ILE A 333 -13.35 -11.13 23.27
C ILE A 333 -14.86 -11.17 23.05
N THR A 334 -15.39 -10.16 22.35
CA THR A 334 -16.79 -10.05 21.94
C THR A 334 -16.82 -9.91 20.43
N PHE A 335 -17.55 -10.79 19.76
CA PHE A 335 -17.84 -10.67 18.34
C PHE A 335 -19.21 -10.04 18.14
N GLU A 336 -19.27 -9.03 17.26
CA GLU A 336 -20.52 -8.42 16.81
C GLU A 336 -20.81 -8.76 15.36
N ILE A 337 -22.08 -8.96 15.02
CA ILE A 337 -22.51 -9.03 13.62
C ILE A 337 -22.42 -7.61 13.05
N PRO A 338 -21.75 -7.38 11.91
CA PRO A 338 -21.67 -6.05 11.28
C PRO A 338 -23.07 -5.49 10.99
N ASN A 339 -23.22 -4.17 11.10
CA ASN A 339 -24.51 -3.48 10.96
C ASN A 339 -25.28 -3.88 9.69
N ALA A 340 -24.59 -4.03 8.56
CA ALA A 340 -25.16 -4.44 7.28
C ALA A 340 -25.91 -5.78 7.33
N TYR A 341 -25.53 -6.70 8.23
CA TYR A 341 -26.11 -8.03 8.34
C TYR A 341 -27.04 -8.21 9.54
N ARG A 342 -27.08 -7.28 10.51
CA ARG A 342 -27.87 -7.39 11.75
C ARG A 342 -29.37 -7.58 11.51
N ALA A 343 -29.93 -6.93 10.48
CA ALA A 343 -31.34 -7.08 10.15
C ALA A 343 -31.66 -8.46 9.54
N THR A 344 -30.78 -8.96 8.67
CA THR A 344 -30.96 -10.23 7.95
C THR A 344 -30.67 -11.44 8.81
N LEU A 345 -29.65 -11.35 9.66
CA LEU A 345 -29.22 -12.42 10.57
C LEU A 345 -29.86 -12.32 11.96
N LYS A 346 -30.91 -11.49 12.08
CA LYS A 346 -31.67 -11.35 13.32
C LYS A 346 -32.24 -12.71 13.72
N GLU A 347 -32.06 -13.08 14.99
CA GLU A 347 -32.46 -14.38 15.57
C GLU A 347 -31.73 -15.61 15.01
N GLN A 348 -30.76 -15.44 14.11
CA GLN A 348 -29.92 -16.54 13.63
C GLN A 348 -28.78 -16.82 14.61
N LYS A 349 -28.37 -18.09 14.67
CA LYS A 349 -27.24 -18.55 15.49
C LYS A 349 -26.00 -18.66 14.61
N LEU A 350 -24.94 -17.95 14.98
CA LEU A 350 -23.63 -18.11 14.35
C LEU A 350 -22.69 -18.79 15.33
N GLU A 351 -22.00 -19.85 14.88
CA GLU A 351 -21.06 -20.61 15.69
C GLU A 351 -19.63 -20.30 15.24
N LEU A 352 -18.78 -19.91 16.19
CA LEU A 352 -17.36 -19.65 16.00
C LEU A 352 -16.52 -20.64 16.82
N ARG A 353 -15.40 -21.06 16.23
CA ARG A 353 -14.33 -21.82 16.89
C ARG A 353 -13.05 -21.01 16.85
N LEU A 354 -12.39 -20.88 18.00
CA LEU A 354 -11.13 -20.19 18.15
C LEU A 354 -10.05 -21.19 18.56
N TYR A 355 -8.92 -21.15 17.85
CA TYR A 355 -7.75 -21.98 18.13
C TYR A 355 -6.58 -21.07 18.49
N ARG A 356 -6.05 -21.16 19.71
CA ARG A 356 -4.87 -20.41 20.12
C ARG A 356 -3.66 -21.07 19.48
N ILE A 357 -2.99 -20.40 18.55
CA ILE A 357 -1.91 -20.98 17.74
C ILE A 357 -0.51 -20.51 18.17
N ALA A 358 -0.42 -19.36 18.81
CA ALA A 358 0.84 -18.78 19.27
C ALA A 358 0.67 -17.98 20.57
N ASP A 359 1.73 -17.91 21.37
CA ASP A 359 1.89 -16.97 22.48
C ASP A 359 2.31 -15.59 21.94
N ILE A 360 2.01 -14.54 22.71
CA ILE A 360 2.54 -13.19 22.53
C ILE A 360 3.43 -12.82 23.71
N THR A 361 4.58 -12.19 23.47
CA THR A 361 5.48 -11.69 24.52
C THR A 361 5.09 -10.29 24.98
N GLU A 362 5.59 -9.86 26.14
CA GLU A 362 5.48 -8.46 26.62
C GLU A 362 6.01 -7.43 25.61
N THR A 363 6.86 -7.86 24.67
CA THR A 363 7.46 -7.04 23.61
C THR A 363 6.71 -7.09 22.28
N GLY A 364 5.62 -7.87 22.18
CA GLY A 364 4.81 -8.00 20.95
C GLY A 364 5.35 -9.00 19.93
N GLU A 365 6.23 -9.91 20.32
CA GLU A 365 6.70 -11.00 19.45
C GLU A 365 5.77 -12.21 19.59
N TYR A 366 5.44 -12.85 18.47
CA TYR A 366 4.68 -14.10 18.48
C TYR A 366 5.60 -15.31 18.64
N ARG A 367 5.09 -16.38 19.25
CA ARG A 367 5.78 -17.67 19.38
C ARG A 367 4.79 -18.81 19.21
N ASP A 368 4.95 -19.62 18.16
CA ASP A 368 4.17 -20.84 17.97
C ASP A 368 4.11 -21.67 19.27
N LEU A 369 2.91 -22.13 19.63
CA LEU A 369 2.76 -23.10 20.71
C LEU A 369 3.36 -24.44 20.29
N GLU A 370 3.84 -25.23 21.27
CA GLU A 370 4.46 -26.55 20.99
C GLU A 370 3.54 -27.48 20.18
N LYS A 371 2.22 -27.42 20.41
CA LYS A 371 1.20 -28.17 19.67
C LYS A 371 1.14 -27.79 18.17
N TYR A 372 1.61 -26.60 17.83
CA TYR A 372 1.54 -26.01 16.49
C TYR A 372 2.92 -25.57 15.98
N SER A 373 4.00 -26.22 16.44
CA SER A 373 5.36 -25.87 16.04
C SER A 373 5.56 -25.99 14.52
N GLY A 374 6.06 -24.93 13.88
CA GLY A 374 6.37 -24.94 12.44
C GLY A 374 5.34 -24.24 11.56
N LEU A 375 4.35 -23.57 12.17
CA LEU A 375 3.48 -22.61 11.47
C LEU A 375 4.23 -21.31 11.11
N ASN A 376 5.35 -21.06 11.77
CA ASN A 376 6.20 -19.88 11.59
C ASN A 376 5.40 -18.59 11.77
N ILE A 377 4.56 -18.50 12.81
CA ILE A 377 3.77 -17.30 13.10
C ILE A 377 4.69 -16.13 13.45
N GLN A 378 5.93 -16.40 13.84
CA GLN A 378 6.95 -15.38 14.13
C GLN A 378 7.40 -14.58 12.89
N GLU A 379 7.03 -15.03 11.68
CA GLU A 379 7.20 -14.23 10.45
C GLU A 379 6.19 -13.08 10.35
N LEU A 380 5.07 -13.17 11.08
CA LEU A 380 4.14 -12.06 11.23
C LEU A 380 4.64 -11.09 12.30
N SER A 381 4.45 -9.81 12.03
CA SER A 381 4.66 -8.73 12.98
C SER A 381 3.42 -7.83 13.03
N VAL A 382 3.35 -6.92 13.98
CA VAL A 382 2.31 -5.89 14.04
C VAL A 382 2.33 -4.99 12.79
N GLU A 383 3.46 -4.91 12.08
CA GLU A 383 3.65 -4.14 10.84
C GLU A 383 3.34 -4.95 9.57
N SER A 384 2.99 -6.24 9.69
CA SER A 384 2.69 -7.10 8.54
C SER A 384 1.38 -6.69 7.85
N SER A 385 1.35 -6.80 6.52
CA SER A 385 0.19 -6.38 5.72
C SER A 385 -1.04 -7.27 5.94
N ALA A 386 -2.23 -6.74 5.68
CA ALA A 386 -3.48 -7.51 5.76
C ALA A 386 -3.45 -8.79 4.88
N ARG A 387 -2.77 -8.72 3.73
CA ARG A 387 -2.57 -9.87 2.82
C ARG A 387 -1.69 -10.95 3.43
N GLU A 388 -0.64 -10.58 4.17
CA GLU A 388 0.22 -11.52 4.87
C GLU A 388 -0.53 -12.21 6.02
N TYR A 389 -1.33 -11.45 6.79
CA TYR A 389 -2.20 -12.00 7.83
C TYR A 389 -3.25 -12.96 7.26
N LYS A 390 -3.92 -12.57 6.17
CA LYS A 390 -4.93 -13.41 5.50
C LYS A 390 -4.31 -14.71 4.99
N LYS A 391 -3.22 -14.63 4.23
CA LYS A 391 -2.54 -15.80 3.70
C LYS A 391 -2.06 -16.73 4.82
N LYS A 392 -1.48 -16.18 5.89
CA LYS A 392 -1.06 -16.98 7.04
C LYS A 392 -2.28 -17.65 7.72
N ALA A 393 -3.41 -16.97 7.85
CA ALA A 393 -4.63 -17.57 8.40
C ALA A 393 -5.12 -18.77 7.58
N GLU A 394 -5.12 -18.65 6.25
CA GLU A 394 -5.47 -19.72 5.32
C GLU A 394 -4.51 -20.92 5.43
N ASP A 395 -3.19 -20.65 5.43
CA ASP A 395 -2.16 -21.68 5.57
C ASP A 395 -2.29 -22.43 6.92
N VAL A 396 -2.55 -21.70 8.00
CA VAL A 396 -2.77 -22.28 9.33
C VAL A 396 -4.06 -23.11 9.36
N ALA A 397 -5.16 -22.59 8.83
CA ALA A 397 -6.43 -23.31 8.76
C ALA A 397 -6.29 -24.62 7.95
N ALA A 398 -5.55 -24.59 6.84
CA ALA A 398 -5.25 -25.77 6.03
C ALA A 398 -4.38 -26.78 6.80
N SER A 399 -3.35 -26.32 7.51
CA SER A 399 -2.48 -27.17 8.33
C SER A 399 -3.22 -27.86 9.48
N LEU A 400 -4.18 -27.16 10.08
CA LEU A 400 -5.05 -27.70 11.13
C LEU A 400 -6.19 -28.58 10.58
N GLY A 401 -6.44 -28.56 9.27
CA GLY A 401 -7.55 -29.27 8.64
C GLY A 401 -8.92 -28.70 9.02
N VAL A 402 -9.00 -27.38 9.24
CA VAL A 402 -10.21 -26.66 9.66
C VAL A 402 -10.73 -25.69 8.59
N THR A 403 -10.31 -25.87 7.33
CA THR A 403 -10.78 -25.07 6.18
C THR A 403 -12.25 -25.30 5.87
N GLU A 404 -12.77 -26.49 6.16
CA GLU A 404 -14.20 -26.81 6.10
C GLU A 404 -14.68 -27.13 7.51
N TRP A 405 -15.89 -26.68 7.85
CA TRP A 405 -16.47 -26.93 9.16
C TRP A 405 -16.82 -28.42 9.29
N ASP A 406 -15.87 -29.20 9.80
CA ASP A 406 -16.03 -30.62 10.07
C ASP A 406 -16.26 -30.86 11.57
N GLU A 407 -17.33 -31.58 11.92
CA GLU A 407 -17.59 -32.03 13.29
C GLU A 407 -16.56 -33.06 13.78
N SER A 408 -15.75 -33.62 12.87
CA SER A 408 -14.68 -34.59 13.12
C SER A 408 -13.26 -34.00 13.06
N ALA A 409 -13.13 -32.67 13.12
CA ALA A 409 -11.85 -31.97 13.11
C ALA A 409 -10.85 -32.61 14.11
N LYS A 410 -9.61 -32.80 13.64
CA LYS A 410 -8.54 -33.52 14.40
C LYS A 410 -8.07 -32.77 15.66
N THR A 411 -8.45 -31.51 15.81
CA THR A 411 -7.94 -30.60 16.84
C THR A 411 -9.13 -29.96 17.55
N GLU A 412 -9.20 -30.11 18.88
CA GLU A 412 -10.22 -29.43 19.70
C GLU A 412 -9.95 -27.91 19.77
N PRO A 413 -10.99 -27.06 19.68
CA PRO A 413 -10.87 -25.62 19.80
C PRO A 413 -10.60 -25.19 21.24
N ASP A 414 -9.88 -24.08 21.41
CA ASP A 414 -9.59 -23.47 22.72
C ASP A 414 -10.79 -22.66 23.24
N ALA A 415 -11.62 -22.14 22.33
CA ALA A 415 -12.91 -21.56 22.67
C ALA A 415 -13.96 -21.78 21.57
N GLU A 416 -15.21 -21.94 21.98
CA GLU A 416 -16.38 -21.90 21.11
C GLU A 416 -17.28 -20.73 21.55
N ILE A 417 -17.76 -19.95 20.59
CA ILE A 417 -18.60 -18.78 20.81
C ILE A 417 -19.85 -18.92 19.94
N GLU A 418 -21.02 -18.83 20.57
CA GLU A 418 -22.30 -18.74 19.86
C GLU A 418 -22.77 -17.28 19.92
N LEU A 419 -22.96 -16.67 18.75
CA LEU A 419 -23.57 -15.34 18.66
C LEU A 419 -25.08 -15.53 18.61
N THR A 420 -25.75 -14.96 19.62
CA THR A 420 -27.22 -14.87 19.69
C THR A 420 -27.59 -13.39 19.81
N ASP A 421 -28.59 -12.94 19.06
CA ASP A 421 -29.03 -11.54 19.09
C ASP A 421 -27.93 -10.50 18.77
N ASN A 422 -27.14 -10.77 17.71
CA ASN A 422 -26.09 -9.92 17.13
C ASN A 422 -24.73 -9.90 17.83
N THR A 423 -24.58 -10.50 19.01
CA THR A 423 -23.29 -10.50 19.74
C THR A 423 -23.00 -11.84 20.39
N GLY A 424 -21.73 -12.13 20.64
CA GLY A 424 -21.31 -13.30 21.40
C GLY A 424 -19.93 -13.07 22.00
N SER A 425 -19.77 -13.38 23.29
CA SER A 425 -18.54 -13.07 24.03
C SER A 425 -17.95 -14.27 24.76
N LYS A 426 -16.64 -14.19 25.00
CA LYS A 426 -15.88 -15.17 25.78
C LYS A 426 -14.90 -14.46 26.69
N ASP A 427 -15.05 -14.71 27.99
CA ASP A 427 -14.13 -14.25 29.03
C ASP A 427 -13.08 -15.31 29.36
N GLY A 428 -11.96 -14.88 29.96
CA GLY A 428 -10.93 -15.76 30.50
C GLY A 428 -10.00 -16.35 29.44
N MET A 429 -9.90 -15.70 28.28
CA MET A 429 -9.01 -16.08 27.19
C MET A 429 -7.55 -15.80 27.58
N GLU A 430 -6.64 -16.71 27.29
CA GLU A 430 -5.21 -16.50 27.50
C GLU A 430 -4.63 -15.56 26.43
N ALA A 431 -3.59 -14.80 26.76
CA ALA A 431 -2.92 -13.96 25.78
C ALA A 431 -2.28 -14.81 24.67
N GLY A 432 -2.47 -14.43 23.41
CA GLY A 432 -1.92 -15.12 22.25
C GLY A 432 -2.61 -14.75 20.94
N VAL A 433 -2.18 -15.41 19.87
CA VAL A 433 -2.78 -15.32 18.54
C VAL A 433 -3.77 -16.46 18.38
N TYR A 434 -4.98 -16.14 17.94
CA TYR A 434 -6.07 -17.07 17.73
C TYR A 434 -6.46 -17.10 16.26
N LEU A 435 -6.60 -18.30 15.70
CA LEU A 435 -7.30 -18.52 14.44
C LEU A 435 -8.81 -18.57 14.72
N VAL A 436 -9.58 -17.73 14.05
CA VAL A 436 -11.04 -17.71 14.11
C VAL A 436 -11.60 -18.42 12.89
N CYS A 437 -12.46 -19.43 13.13
CA CYS A 437 -13.19 -20.14 12.10
C CYS A 437 -14.69 -20.05 12.38
N MET A 438 -15.48 -19.79 11.34
CA MET A 438 -16.93 -19.70 11.44
C MET A 438 -17.61 -20.86 10.73
N LYS A 439 -18.68 -21.39 11.33
CA LYS A 439 -19.59 -22.32 10.67
C LYS A 439 -20.39 -21.59 9.59
N PRO A 440 -20.32 -22.00 8.31
CA PRO A 440 -21.14 -21.38 7.27
C PRO A 440 -22.63 -21.51 7.60
N LEU A 441 -23.35 -20.39 7.54
CA LEU A 441 -24.79 -20.34 7.72
C LEU A 441 -25.47 -20.30 6.36
N TYR A 442 -26.32 -21.30 6.10
CA TYR A 442 -27.09 -21.41 4.87
C TYR A 442 -28.51 -20.89 5.10
N LEU A 443 -28.90 -19.83 4.40
CA LEU A 443 -30.24 -19.26 4.43
C LEU A 443 -30.82 -19.27 3.02
N SER A 444 -31.76 -20.18 2.77
CA SER A 444 -32.41 -20.37 1.46
C SER A 444 -31.40 -20.54 0.31
N ASP A 445 -31.14 -19.48 -0.46
CA ASP A 445 -30.27 -19.47 -1.66
C ASP A 445 -28.90 -18.79 -1.39
N GLU A 446 -28.58 -18.51 -0.11
CA GLU A 446 -27.40 -17.73 0.27
C GLU A 446 -26.58 -18.42 1.36
N VAL A 447 -25.26 -18.23 1.29
CA VAL A 447 -24.31 -18.65 2.33
C VAL A 447 -23.70 -17.41 2.96
N TYR A 448 -23.77 -17.35 4.28
CA TYR A 448 -23.04 -16.39 5.10
C TYR A 448 -21.86 -17.12 5.72
N GLN A 449 -20.65 -16.71 5.36
CA GLN A 449 -19.42 -17.33 5.86
C GLN A 449 -18.35 -16.28 6.12
N ALA A 450 -17.41 -16.59 7.00
CA ALA A 450 -16.18 -15.84 7.16
C ALA A 450 -15.01 -16.73 6.73
N ASP A 451 -14.13 -16.22 5.87
CA ASP A 451 -12.86 -16.89 5.60
C ASP A 451 -12.04 -16.91 6.90
N PRO A 452 -11.23 -17.95 7.18
CA PRO A 452 -10.44 -18.01 8.41
C PRO A 452 -9.52 -16.79 8.55
N TYR A 453 -9.44 -16.20 9.75
CA TYR A 453 -8.59 -15.04 10.02
C TYR A 453 -7.93 -15.14 11.39
N LEU A 454 -6.85 -14.39 11.59
CA LEU A 454 -6.13 -14.33 12.86
C LEU A 454 -6.58 -13.11 13.67
N ILE A 455 -6.66 -13.28 14.98
CA ILE A 455 -6.85 -12.22 15.96
C ILE A 455 -5.84 -12.36 17.08
N THR A 456 -5.42 -11.25 17.68
CA THR A 456 -4.43 -11.23 18.75
C THR A 456 -5.08 -10.73 20.04
N LEU A 457 -4.83 -11.40 21.16
CA LEU A 457 -5.30 -11.02 22.50
C LEU A 457 -4.11 -10.93 23.47
N PRO A 458 -3.98 -9.88 24.31
CA PRO A 458 -4.68 -8.60 24.17
C PRO A 458 -4.34 -7.98 22.81
N GLY A 459 -5.33 -7.32 22.20
CA GLY A 459 -5.26 -6.87 20.82
C GLY A 459 -4.90 -5.39 20.69
N PHE A 460 -4.32 -5.06 19.53
CA PHE A 460 -4.09 -3.72 19.03
C PHE A 460 -5.04 -3.49 17.85
N MET A 461 -5.63 -2.29 17.74
CA MET A 461 -6.67 -1.92 16.74
C MET A 461 -7.94 -2.75 16.93
N GLU A 462 -8.98 -2.24 17.60
CA GLU A 462 -10.21 -1.86 16.87
C GLU A 462 -11.08 -0.82 17.62
N ASN A 463 -10.73 -0.42 18.85
CA ASN A 463 -11.48 0.62 19.60
C ASN A 463 -10.57 1.73 20.14
N ILE A 464 -9.99 2.57 19.27
CA ILE A 464 -9.26 3.75 19.74
C ILE A 464 -10.23 4.64 20.53
N GLU A 465 -10.13 4.65 21.85
CA GLU A 465 -10.83 5.62 22.67
C GLU A 465 -10.36 7.01 22.26
N LYS A 466 -11.33 7.84 21.85
CA LYS A 466 -11.20 9.28 21.57
C LYS A 466 -10.59 10.00 22.78
N THR A 467 -9.28 9.95 22.91
CA THR A 467 -8.53 10.80 23.84
C THR A 467 -7.35 11.34 23.06
N GLY A 468 -7.27 12.66 22.96
CA GLY A 468 -6.40 13.42 22.05
C GLY A 468 -4.90 13.32 22.30
N ASP A 469 -4.44 12.26 22.96
CA ASP A 469 -3.04 11.88 23.07
C ASP A 469 -2.90 10.55 22.32
N GLU A 470 -2.29 10.58 21.13
CA GLU A 470 -2.05 9.44 20.21
C GLU A 470 -1.21 8.31 20.85
N LYS A 471 -1.75 7.65 21.88
CA LYS A 471 -1.14 6.52 22.58
C LYS A 471 -1.91 5.25 22.26
N TYR A 472 -1.17 4.24 21.82
CA TYR A 472 -1.71 2.91 21.59
C TYR A 472 -1.98 2.21 22.92
N VAL A 473 -3.22 1.76 23.14
CA VAL A 473 -3.64 1.04 24.34
C VAL A 473 -3.96 -0.40 23.97
N TRP A 474 -3.33 -1.35 24.66
CA TRP A 474 -3.62 -2.77 24.51
C TRP A 474 -4.97 -3.10 25.16
N MET A 475 -5.91 -3.59 24.36
CA MET A 475 -7.24 -3.94 24.87
C MET A 475 -7.25 -5.40 25.31
N LYS A 476 -7.43 -5.58 26.62
CA LYS A 476 -7.75 -6.88 27.22
C LYS A 476 -9.16 -7.35 26.86
N ASP A 477 -10.08 -6.41 26.62
CA ASP A 477 -11.48 -6.66 26.29
C ASP A 477 -11.70 -6.23 24.85
N ALA A 478 -11.50 -7.16 23.91
CA ALA A 478 -11.63 -6.89 22.49
C ALA A 478 -13.10 -6.96 22.06
N VAL A 479 -13.57 -5.97 21.32
CA VAL A 479 -14.86 -6.00 20.61
C VAL A 479 -14.56 -5.92 19.13
N VAL A 480 -14.95 -6.94 18.37
CA VAL A 480 -14.54 -7.17 16.99
C VAL A 480 -15.76 -7.43 16.12
N ASP A 481 -15.82 -6.74 14.98
CA ASP A 481 -16.84 -7.04 13.97
C ASP A 481 -16.49 -8.33 13.21
N LEU A 482 -17.48 -9.21 13.08
CA LEU A 482 -17.32 -10.47 12.39
C LEU A 482 -17.09 -10.24 10.89
N LYS A 483 -15.98 -10.73 10.33
CA LYS A 483 -15.62 -10.62 8.90
C LYS A 483 -16.51 -11.48 7.99
N LEU A 484 -17.80 -11.14 7.91
CA LEU A 484 -18.82 -11.85 7.16
C LEU A 484 -18.82 -11.49 5.67
N ALA A 485 -18.87 -12.52 4.83
CA ALA A 485 -19.13 -12.42 3.41
C ALA A 485 -20.41 -13.18 3.03
N ARG A 486 -21.24 -12.56 2.17
CA ARG A 486 -22.45 -13.16 1.57
C ARG A 486 -22.10 -13.72 0.19
N LYS A 487 -22.42 -14.99 -0.06
CA LYS A 487 -22.24 -15.66 -1.37
C LYS A 487 -23.54 -16.33 -1.83
N ALA A 488 -23.88 -16.22 -3.11
CA ALA A 488 -25.03 -16.90 -3.69
C ALA A 488 -24.74 -18.40 -3.89
N VAL A 489 -25.66 -19.27 -3.50
CA VAL A 489 -25.58 -20.71 -3.77
C VAL A 489 -26.02 -20.95 -5.22
N SER A 490 -25.10 -21.37 -6.09
CA SER A 490 -25.45 -21.76 -7.46
C SER A 490 -26.36 -22.99 -7.45
N ARG A 491 -27.60 -22.84 -7.95
CA ARG A 491 -28.52 -23.96 -8.16
C ARG A 491 -27.89 -24.96 -9.14
N PRO A 492 -27.86 -26.27 -8.86
CA PRO A 492 -27.42 -27.26 -9.84
C PRO A 492 -28.32 -27.18 -11.07
N GLN A 493 -27.76 -26.90 -12.25
CA GLN A 493 -28.49 -27.06 -13.50
C GLN A 493 -28.72 -28.56 -13.74
N GLU A 494 -29.94 -28.93 -14.14
CA GLU A 494 -30.26 -30.28 -14.61
C GLU A 494 -29.31 -30.68 -15.76
N PRO A 495 -28.84 -31.94 -15.82
CA PRO A 495 -27.90 -32.35 -16.85
C PRO A 495 -28.56 -32.27 -18.23
N GLN A 496 -28.05 -31.40 -19.10
CA GLN A 496 -28.40 -31.44 -20.52
C GLN A 496 -27.52 -32.46 -21.24
N GLU A 497 -28.16 -33.29 -22.07
CA GLU A 497 -27.53 -34.34 -22.89
C GLU A 497 -26.39 -33.77 -23.77
N GLU A 498 -25.22 -34.40 -23.69
CA GLU A 498 -24.10 -34.18 -24.61
C GLU A 498 -24.55 -34.41 -26.06
N ARG A 499 -24.47 -33.36 -26.87
CA ARG A 499 -24.51 -33.45 -28.33
C ARG A 499 -23.08 -33.26 -28.84
N GLU A 500 -22.49 -34.34 -29.34
CA GLU A 500 -21.14 -34.35 -29.93
C GLU A 500 -21.07 -33.40 -31.15
N GLU A 501 -20.12 -32.46 -31.12
CA GLU A 501 -19.68 -31.72 -32.30
C GLU A 501 -18.43 -32.36 -32.93
N PRO A 502 -18.26 -32.28 -34.27
CA PRO A 502 -17.26 -33.06 -34.97
C PRO A 502 -15.87 -32.43 -34.91
N VAL A 503 -14.88 -33.29 -34.66
CA VAL A 503 -13.44 -32.95 -34.66
C VAL A 503 -12.95 -32.62 -36.07
N THR A 504 -12.43 -31.40 -36.26
CA THR A 504 -11.60 -31.04 -37.44
C THR A 504 -10.11 -31.05 -37.09
N PRO A 505 -9.22 -31.40 -38.04
CA PRO A 505 -7.85 -31.83 -37.75
C PRO A 505 -6.90 -30.66 -37.48
N LEU A 506 -5.94 -30.89 -36.57
CA LEU A 506 -4.80 -30.01 -36.29
C LEU A 506 -3.86 -29.93 -37.50
N GLU A 507 -3.69 -28.72 -38.05
CA GLU A 507 -2.53 -28.36 -38.87
C GLU A 507 -1.37 -27.94 -37.98
N THR A 508 -0.20 -28.50 -38.31
CA THR A 508 1.10 -28.23 -37.71
C THR A 508 1.86 -27.15 -38.47
N GLU A 509 2.24 -26.05 -37.81
CA GLU A 509 3.41 -25.20 -38.14
C GLU A 509 3.93 -24.59 -36.82
N GLU A 510 5.10 -25.01 -36.34
CA GLU A 510 6.46 -24.50 -36.57
C GLU A 510 6.99 -23.83 -35.29
N ILE A 511 7.87 -24.56 -34.60
CA ILE A 511 8.62 -24.09 -33.44
C ILE A 511 9.66 -23.08 -33.93
N LYS A 512 9.46 -21.79 -33.65
CA LYS A 512 10.55 -20.81 -33.60
C LYS A 512 11.13 -20.80 -32.19
N THR A 513 12.31 -21.40 -32.07
CA THR A 513 13.22 -21.20 -30.93
C THR A 513 13.71 -19.75 -30.91
N GLY A 514 13.50 -19.07 -29.79
CA GLY A 514 13.98 -17.73 -29.50
C GLY A 514 13.98 -17.50 -27.99
N ASP A 515 15.10 -17.86 -27.39
CA ASP A 515 15.43 -17.90 -25.97
C ASP A 515 15.90 -16.52 -25.49
N GLU A 516 15.16 -15.84 -24.60
CA GLU A 516 15.68 -14.72 -23.78
C GLU A 516 14.81 -14.50 -22.52
N THR A 517 15.03 -15.21 -21.40
CA THR A 517 14.49 -14.78 -20.09
C THR A 517 15.29 -15.16 -18.84
N GLU A 518 16.41 -15.88 -18.91
CA GLU A 518 17.15 -16.28 -17.68
C GLU A 518 18.08 -15.18 -17.09
N TRP A 519 18.42 -14.13 -17.84
CA TRP A 519 19.35 -13.09 -17.35
C TRP A 519 18.67 -11.94 -16.60
N GLN A 520 17.36 -11.73 -16.81
CA GLN A 520 16.62 -10.65 -16.16
C GLN A 520 16.22 -11.01 -14.72
N GLN A 521 15.86 -12.27 -14.46
CA GLN A 521 15.57 -12.74 -13.08
C GLN A 521 16.82 -12.75 -12.19
N THR A 522 18.01 -12.99 -12.75
CA THR A 522 19.27 -12.97 -12.01
C THR A 522 19.72 -11.54 -11.63
N PHE A 523 19.31 -10.53 -12.41
CA PHE A 523 19.67 -9.13 -12.17
C PHE A 523 18.87 -8.50 -11.01
N VAL A 524 17.60 -8.88 -10.88
CA VAL A 524 16.70 -8.40 -9.82
C VAL A 524 17.11 -8.97 -8.46
N LEU A 525 17.53 -10.24 -8.39
CA LEU A 525 17.98 -10.89 -7.14
C LEU A 525 19.34 -10.36 -6.63
N LEU A 526 20.22 -9.85 -7.50
CA LEU A 526 21.53 -9.31 -7.08
C LEU A 526 21.47 -7.84 -6.65
N ALA A 527 20.54 -7.05 -7.19
CA ALA A 527 20.33 -5.65 -6.80
C ALA A 527 19.80 -5.51 -5.36
N ALA A 528 19.06 -6.50 -4.86
CA ALA A 528 18.55 -6.53 -3.49
C ALA A 528 19.63 -6.76 -2.40
N SER A 529 20.87 -7.14 -2.76
CA SER A 529 21.92 -7.54 -1.78
C SER A 529 23.02 -6.50 -1.52
N GLY A 530 22.87 -5.26 -2.00
CA GLY A 530 23.72 -4.13 -1.59
C GLY A 530 25.23 -4.26 -1.84
N SER A 531 25.67 -5.12 -2.76
CA SER A 531 27.09 -5.38 -3.02
C SER A 531 27.51 -5.02 -4.45
N ILE A 532 27.82 -3.74 -4.67
CA ILE A 532 28.34 -3.19 -5.95
C ILE A 532 29.58 -3.96 -6.46
N LEU A 533 30.37 -4.55 -5.56
CA LEU A 533 31.55 -5.34 -5.91
C LEU A 533 31.22 -6.68 -6.60
N ALA A 534 30.06 -7.28 -6.28
CA ALA A 534 29.61 -8.54 -6.89
C ALA A 534 29.13 -8.31 -8.33
N VAL A 535 28.42 -7.20 -8.57
CA VAL A 535 27.96 -6.79 -9.90
C VAL A 535 29.15 -6.54 -10.85
N LEU A 536 30.20 -5.87 -10.37
CA LEU A 536 31.41 -5.59 -11.17
C LEU A 536 32.23 -6.86 -11.49
N LEU A 537 32.32 -7.81 -10.56
CA LEU A 537 33.00 -9.09 -10.81
C LEU A 537 32.22 -9.99 -11.78
N PHE A 538 30.90 -9.87 -11.80
CA PHE A 538 30.03 -10.62 -12.70
C PHE A 538 30.08 -10.05 -14.13
N LEU A 539 30.02 -8.72 -14.28
CA LEU A 539 30.20 -8.04 -15.57
C LEU A 539 31.59 -8.31 -16.18
N GLY A 540 32.64 -8.39 -15.34
CA GLY A 540 33.99 -8.79 -15.77
C GLY A 540 34.08 -10.22 -16.31
N LYS A 541 33.34 -11.18 -15.74
CA LYS A 541 33.30 -12.57 -16.20
C LYS A 541 32.48 -12.74 -17.49
N VAL A 542 31.40 -11.99 -17.67
CA VAL A 542 30.56 -12.03 -18.87
C VAL A 542 31.32 -11.46 -20.09
N SER A 543 32.10 -10.38 -19.90
CA SER A 543 32.96 -9.82 -20.96
C SER A 543 34.04 -10.82 -21.45
N LEU A 544 34.59 -11.63 -20.55
CA LEU A 544 35.60 -12.65 -20.88
C LEU A 544 35.00 -13.90 -21.56
N ARG A 545 33.73 -14.23 -21.33
CA ARG A 545 33.02 -15.31 -22.05
C ARG A 545 32.65 -14.88 -23.47
N ARG A 546 32.14 -13.65 -23.66
CA ARG A 546 31.76 -13.12 -24.98
C ARG A 546 32.95 -13.06 -25.96
N LYS A 547 34.14 -12.69 -25.48
CA LYS A 547 35.39 -12.72 -26.29
C LYS A 547 35.90 -14.13 -26.63
N ARG A 548 35.45 -15.17 -25.92
CA ARG A 548 35.83 -16.57 -26.20
C ARG A 548 34.94 -17.20 -27.26
N ASP A 549 33.67 -16.81 -27.30
CA ASP A 549 32.69 -17.33 -28.25
C ASP A 549 32.78 -16.65 -29.63
N GLU A 550 33.13 -15.36 -29.70
CA GLU A 550 33.46 -14.68 -30.99
C GLU A 550 34.68 -15.29 -31.70
N LYS A 551 35.61 -15.92 -30.95
CA LYS A 551 36.75 -16.64 -31.54
C LYS A 551 36.39 -18.05 -32.04
N ARG A 552 35.26 -18.62 -31.64
CA ARG A 552 34.81 -19.95 -32.09
C ARG A 552 33.92 -19.89 -33.34
N THR A 553 33.21 -18.80 -33.55
CA THR A 553 32.32 -18.62 -34.71
C THR A 553 33.03 -18.12 -35.97
N SER A 554 34.21 -17.51 -35.86
CA SER A 554 35.03 -17.08 -37.01
C SER A 554 35.85 -18.20 -37.70
N GLY A 555 35.78 -19.45 -37.23
CA GLY A 555 36.64 -20.54 -37.71
C GLY A 555 35.95 -21.63 -38.54
N ARG A 556 34.71 -21.44 -38.99
CA ARG A 556 33.93 -22.52 -39.64
C ARG A 556 33.01 -22.03 -40.76
N ILE A 557 33.54 -21.16 -41.62
CA ILE A 557 32.98 -20.89 -42.95
C ILE A 557 34.17 -20.86 -43.91
N ASP A 558 34.58 -22.03 -44.38
CA ASP A 558 35.19 -22.27 -45.68
C ASP A 558 35.20 -23.79 -45.89
N ASP A 559 35.02 -24.23 -47.13
CA ASP A 559 35.00 -25.61 -47.64
C ASP A 559 33.64 -26.34 -47.67
N ASN A 560 32.82 -26.03 -48.69
CA ASN A 560 32.46 -26.99 -49.75
C ASN A 560 31.32 -26.47 -50.64
N ILE A 561 31.66 -25.94 -51.82
CA ILE A 561 30.79 -26.00 -53.00
C ILE A 561 31.65 -26.41 -54.22
N GLY A 562 31.46 -27.66 -54.62
CA GLY A 562 31.24 -28.03 -56.03
C GLY A 562 32.43 -28.04 -56.98
N GLY A 563 33.12 -29.18 -57.07
CA GLY A 563 33.88 -29.55 -58.26
C GLY A 563 32.99 -30.21 -59.32
N ARG A 564 33.00 -29.69 -60.56
CA ARG A 564 32.62 -30.44 -61.76
C ARG A 564 33.41 -29.97 -63.00
N LYS A 565 34.31 -30.83 -63.48
CA LYS A 565 34.67 -31.10 -64.89
C LYS A 565 35.04 -32.60 -64.92
N GLU A 566 34.15 -33.44 -65.45
CA GLU A 566 34.32 -34.22 -66.71
C GLU A 566 35.58 -35.10 -66.67
N VAL A 567 35.48 -36.45 -66.68
CA VAL A 567 34.87 -37.35 -67.69
C VAL A 567 34.22 -38.57 -67.03
#